data_AF-A0AAV8Z1C7-F1
#
_entry.id   AF-A0AAV8Z1C7-F1
#
_cell.length_a   1.000
_cell.length_b   1.000
_cell.length_c   1.000
_cell.angle_alpha   90.00
_cell.angle_beta   90.00
_cell.angle_gamma   90.00
#
_symmetry.space_group_name_H-M   'P 1'
#
loop_
_entity.id
_entity.type
_entity.pdbx_description
1 polymer ?
#
loop_
_entity_poly.entity_id
_entity_poly.type
_entity_poly.pdbx_seq_one_letter_code
_entity_poly.pdbx_strand_id
1 'polypeptide(L)'
;MSRRKRATAAALIIAISRKQRRERTRKRIWIKEWIARRPALGAYTMLLDELRSEDPKQLKHFPRMSETDFNFLLQLVSDKISKLNSNMRDSIKARERLALTLRFLATGDSYHSLMYLFRIPVCTISKIIPECCEAVNEVLKNDYFKSWAVSELALAKT
;
A
#
# COMPACT_ATOMS: atom_id res chain seq x y z
N MET A 1 4.89 56.77 -13.77
CA MET A 1 5.33 55.86 -12.68
C MET A 1 6.82 55.55 -12.85
N SER A 2 7.69 56.05 -11.98
CA SER A 2 9.16 55.98 -12.14
C SER A 2 9.68 54.53 -12.11
N ARG A 3 10.62 54.19 -13.02
CA ARG A 3 11.22 52.84 -13.16
C ARG A 3 11.71 52.26 -11.82
N ARG A 4 12.19 53.12 -10.92
CA ARG A 4 12.65 52.75 -9.56
C ARG A 4 11.54 52.16 -8.69
N LYS A 5 10.31 52.67 -8.78
CA LYS A 5 9.15 52.18 -8.00
C LYS A 5 8.68 50.78 -8.44
N ARG A 6 8.87 50.42 -9.72
CA ARG A 6 8.55 49.08 -10.25
C ARG A 6 9.60 48.04 -9.82
N ALA A 7 10.87 48.42 -9.83
CA ALA A 7 11.97 47.54 -9.41
C ALA A 7 11.89 47.19 -7.91
N THR A 8 11.55 48.15 -7.05
CA THR A 8 11.37 47.90 -5.61
C THR A 8 10.17 47.01 -5.33
N ALA A 9 9.04 47.23 -6.02
CA ALA A 9 7.86 46.37 -5.93
C ALA A 9 8.18 44.92 -6.36
N ALA A 10 8.90 44.73 -7.47
CA ALA A 10 9.33 43.41 -7.93
C ALA A 10 10.28 42.72 -6.92
N ALA A 11 11.25 43.45 -6.36
CA ALA A 11 12.16 42.92 -5.34
C ALA A 11 11.43 42.48 -4.07
N LEU A 12 10.43 43.26 -3.63
CA LEU A 12 9.58 42.92 -2.48
C LEU A 12 8.77 41.65 -2.74
N ILE A 13 8.15 41.52 -3.90
CA ILE A 13 7.40 40.31 -4.30
C ILE A 13 8.32 39.09 -4.26
N ILE A 14 9.52 39.18 -4.84
CA ILE A 14 10.50 38.09 -4.83
C ILE A 14 10.91 37.72 -3.39
N ALA A 15 11.13 38.70 -2.52
CA ALA A 15 11.48 38.45 -1.12
C ALA A 15 10.35 37.73 -0.36
N ILE A 16 9.09 38.16 -0.57
CA ILE A 16 7.91 37.51 0.02
C ILE A 16 7.76 36.08 -0.50
N SER A 17 7.87 35.86 -1.81
CA SER A 17 7.81 34.51 -2.40
C SER A 17 8.93 33.60 -1.89
N ARG A 18 10.14 34.12 -1.69
CA ARG A 18 11.27 33.38 -1.09
C ARG A 18 11.01 33.02 0.38
N LYS A 19 10.46 33.93 1.18
CA LYS A 19 10.09 33.68 2.58
C LYS A 19 8.99 32.62 2.70
N GLN A 20 7.92 32.75 1.93
CA GLN A 20 6.83 31.77 1.89
C GLN A 20 7.31 30.39 1.42
N ARG A 21 8.21 30.33 0.41
CA ARG A 21 8.81 29.06 -0.03
C ARG A 21 9.65 28.41 1.08
N ARG A 22 10.46 29.19 1.80
CA ARG A 22 11.24 28.70 2.96
C ARG A 22 10.34 28.15 4.07
N GLU A 23 9.26 28.85 4.41
CA GLU A 23 8.31 28.40 5.43
C GLU A 23 7.57 27.12 5.01
N ARG A 24 7.18 27.01 3.74
CA ARG A 24 6.59 25.77 3.19
C ARG A 24 7.56 24.60 3.27
N THR A 25 8.84 24.81 2.93
CA THR A 25 9.85 23.75 3.01
C THR A 25 10.15 23.34 4.45
N ARG A 26 10.21 24.28 5.39
CA ARG A 26 10.37 23.98 6.84
C ARG A 26 9.21 23.15 7.41
N LYS A 27 8.01 23.27 6.83
CA LYS A 27 6.82 22.50 7.22
C LYS A 27 6.66 21.15 6.50
N ARG A 28 7.58 20.77 5.60
CA ARG A 28 7.52 19.47 4.90
C ARG A 28 7.95 18.36 5.85
N ILE A 29 6.99 17.88 6.62
CA ILE A 29 7.14 16.67 7.42
C ILE A 29 7.25 15.49 6.46
N TRP A 30 8.39 14.81 6.46
CA TRP A 30 8.66 13.64 5.61
C TRP A 30 7.70 12.48 5.93
N ILE A 31 7.47 12.24 7.23
CA ILE A 31 6.56 11.24 7.74
C ILE A 31 5.91 11.74 9.02
N LYS A 32 4.61 11.55 9.19
CA LYS A 32 3.93 11.86 10.44
C LYS A 32 4.42 10.90 11.54
N GLU A 33 4.69 11.42 12.73
CA GLU A 33 5.25 10.65 13.84
C GLU A 33 4.46 9.38 14.18
N TRP A 34 3.12 9.46 14.18
CA TRP A 34 2.28 8.30 14.45
C TRP A 34 2.33 7.23 13.34
N ILE A 35 2.66 7.60 12.11
CA ILE A 35 2.89 6.66 10.98
C ILE A 35 4.28 6.02 11.10
N ALA A 36 5.27 6.75 11.63
CA ALA A 36 6.61 6.21 11.85
C ALA A 36 6.60 5.01 12.82
N ARG A 37 5.64 4.97 13.74
CA ARG A 37 5.41 3.84 14.66
C ARG A 37 4.80 2.59 14.00
N ARG A 38 4.65 2.52 12.67
CA ARG A 38 4.14 1.33 11.94
C ARG A 38 4.78 0.01 12.38
N PRO A 39 6.11 -0.13 12.50
CA PRO A 39 6.72 -1.44 12.83
C PRO A 39 6.30 -2.00 14.19
N ALA A 40 5.89 -1.14 15.13
CA ALA A 40 5.45 -1.55 16.45
C ALA A 40 3.92 -1.57 16.59
N LEU A 41 3.22 -0.64 15.94
CA LEU A 41 1.81 -0.35 16.20
C LEU A 41 0.88 -0.55 14.99
N GLY A 42 1.37 -1.11 13.89
CA GLY A 42 0.55 -1.43 12.73
C GLY A 42 -0.33 -2.66 13.01
N ALA A 43 -1.54 -2.71 12.44
CA ALA A 43 -2.42 -3.88 12.59
C ALA A 43 -1.76 -5.19 12.15
N TYR A 44 -0.86 -5.13 11.17
CA TYR A 44 -0.15 -6.31 10.70
C TYR A 44 0.76 -6.92 11.78
N THR A 45 1.47 -6.10 12.56
CA THR A 45 2.43 -6.56 13.58
C THR A 45 1.80 -6.76 14.95
N MET A 46 0.74 -6.02 15.28
CA MET A 46 0.03 -6.22 16.55
C MET A 46 -1.09 -7.22 16.36
N LEU A 47 -2.18 -6.78 15.73
CA LEU A 47 -3.43 -7.55 15.67
C LEU A 47 -3.26 -8.90 14.97
N LEU A 48 -2.58 -8.96 13.82
CA LEU A 48 -2.47 -10.25 13.11
C LEU A 48 -1.52 -11.22 13.81
N ASP A 49 -0.48 -10.75 14.48
CA ASP A 49 0.43 -11.63 15.23
C ASP A 49 -0.25 -12.13 16.53
N GLU A 50 -1.01 -11.28 17.21
CA GLU A 50 -1.89 -11.68 18.33
C GLU A 50 -2.92 -12.72 17.88
N LEU A 51 -3.65 -12.47 16.79
CA LEU A 51 -4.65 -13.41 16.27
C LEU A 51 -4.04 -14.73 15.80
N ARG A 52 -2.81 -14.73 15.24
CA ARG A 52 -2.11 -15.98 14.89
C ARG A 52 -1.80 -16.83 16.13
N SER A 53 -1.49 -16.18 17.24
CA SER A 53 -1.14 -16.85 18.51
C SER A 53 -2.38 -17.31 19.27
N GLU A 54 -3.38 -16.44 19.41
CA GLU A 54 -4.48 -16.63 20.35
C GLU A 54 -5.76 -17.16 19.70
N ASP A 55 -6.10 -16.71 18.48
CA ASP A 55 -7.32 -17.13 17.78
C ASP A 55 -7.16 -17.21 16.25
N PRO A 56 -6.55 -18.28 15.73
CA PRO A 56 -6.39 -18.50 14.30
C PRO A 56 -7.73 -18.59 13.55
N LYS A 57 -8.82 -18.94 14.23
CA LYS A 57 -10.15 -19.01 13.60
C LYS A 57 -10.66 -17.62 13.28
N GLN A 58 -10.34 -16.61 14.10
CA GLN A 58 -10.73 -15.22 13.82
C GLN A 58 -9.83 -14.58 12.77
N LEU A 59 -8.55 -14.96 12.73
CA LEU A 59 -7.59 -14.49 11.73
C LEU A 59 -8.13 -14.62 10.30
N LYS A 60 -8.81 -15.73 9.98
CA LYS A 60 -9.36 -15.99 8.64
C LYS A 60 -10.35 -14.92 8.16
N HIS A 61 -11.06 -14.25 9.08
CA HIS A 61 -12.03 -13.20 8.74
C HIS A 61 -11.34 -11.92 8.30
N PHE A 62 -10.06 -11.74 8.62
CA PHE A 62 -9.31 -10.55 8.26
C PHE A 62 -9.00 -10.49 6.75
N PRO A 63 -8.33 -11.50 6.14
CA PRO A 63 -8.14 -11.57 4.69
C PRO A 63 -9.22 -12.40 3.96
N ARG A 64 -10.23 -12.95 4.66
CA ARG A 64 -11.24 -13.90 4.14
C ARG A 64 -10.65 -15.17 3.49
N MET A 65 -9.51 -15.63 4.02
CA MET A 65 -8.86 -16.88 3.61
C MET A 65 -8.12 -17.52 4.78
N SER A 66 -7.80 -18.79 4.68
CA SER A 66 -6.99 -19.49 5.69
C SER A 66 -5.54 -18.99 5.68
N GLU A 67 -4.82 -19.14 6.79
CA GLU A 67 -3.39 -18.76 6.86
C GLU A 67 -2.54 -19.63 5.92
N THR A 68 -2.94 -20.88 5.67
CA THR A 68 -2.29 -21.77 4.71
C THR A 68 -2.43 -21.25 3.28
N ASP A 69 -3.63 -20.87 2.87
CA ASP A 69 -3.87 -20.31 1.53
C ASP A 69 -3.18 -18.96 1.36
N PHE A 70 -3.19 -18.14 2.43
CA PHE A 70 -2.48 -16.88 2.46
C PHE A 70 -0.97 -17.06 2.27
N ASN A 71 -0.37 -18.03 2.96
CA ASN A 71 1.05 -18.35 2.81
C ASN A 71 1.38 -18.88 1.42
N PHE A 72 0.53 -19.76 0.87
CA PHE A 72 0.68 -20.27 -0.49
C PHE A 72 0.63 -19.14 -1.52
N LEU A 73 -0.40 -18.28 -1.45
CA LEU A 73 -0.52 -17.13 -2.35
C LEU A 73 0.68 -16.19 -2.20
N LEU A 74 1.11 -15.93 -0.96
CA LEU A 74 2.28 -15.10 -0.69
C LEU A 74 3.53 -15.64 -1.36
N GLN A 75 3.80 -16.95 -1.30
CA GLN A 75 4.96 -17.55 -1.95
C GLN A 75 4.98 -17.27 -3.45
N LEU A 76 3.82 -17.32 -4.11
CA LEU A 76 3.71 -17.07 -5.55
C LEU A 76 3.87 -15.60 -5.92
N VAL A 77 3.32 -14.68 -5.13
CA VAL A 77 3.34 -13.24 -5.46
C VAL A 77 4.53 -12.50 -4.86
N SER A 78 5.23 -13.09 -3.88
CA SER A 78 6.27 -12.43 -3.08
C SER A 78 7.31 -11.73 -3.95
N ASP A 79 7.79 -12.39 -5.00
CA ASP A 79 8.84 -11.84 -5.87
C ASP A 79 8.37 -10.61 -6.66
N LYS A 80 7.08 -10.53 -6.99
CA LYS A 80 6.48 -9.41 -7.74
C LYS A 80 6.16 -8.21 -6.85
N ILE A 81 5.77 -8.46 -5.59
CA ILE A 81 5.30 -7.39 -4.70
C ILE A 81 6.36 -6.94 -3.68
N SER A 82 7.47 -7.66 -3.57
CA SER A 82 8.59 -7.30 -2.70
C SER A 82 9.29 -6.04 -3.19
N LYS A 83 9.67 -5.17 -2.25
CA LYS A 83 10.51 -4.00 -2.53
C LYS A 83 11.74 -4.00 -1.67
N LEU A 84 12.85 -3.55 -2.25
CA LEU A 84 14.09 -3.34 -1.53
C LEU A 84 13.93 -2.23 -0.49
N ASN A 85 14.63 -2.39 0.63
CA ASN A 85 14.76 -1.33 1.62
C ASN A 85 15.51 -0.16 0.99
N SER A 86 15.06 1.06 1.31
CA SER A 86 15.76 2.28 0.91
C SER A 86 16.58 2.78 2.09
N ASN A 87 17.68 3.49 1.83
CA ASN A 87 18.53 4.10 2.89
C ASN A 87 17.74 5.04 3.83
N MET A 88 16.57 5.53 3.43
CA MET A 88 15.77 6.46 4.20
C MET A 88 14.57 5.81 4.92
N ARG A 89 14.14 4.62 4.51
CA ARG A 89 12.96 3.93 5.06
C ARG A 89 12.93 2.45 4.71
N ASP A 90 12.56 1.64 5.69
CA ASP A 90 12.23 0.23 5.47
C ASP A 90 11.02 0.06 4.57
N SER A 91 11.17 -0.83 3.60
CA SER A 91 10.10 -1.19 2.70
C SER A 91 8.97 -1.89 3.48
N ILE A 92 7.76 -1.77 2.96
CA ILE A 92 6.62 -2.53 3.49
C ILE A 92 6.80 -3.96 2.97
N LYS A 93 6.91 -4.92 3.88
CA LYS A 93 7.18 -6.32 3.54
C LYS A 93 6.06 -6.88 2.65
N ALA A 94 6.39 -7.79 1.73
CA ALA A 94 5.43 -8.42 0.82
C ALA A 94 4.20 -8.97 1.55
N ARG A 95 4.42 -9.64 2.68
CA ARG A 95 3.37 -10.18 3.54
C ARG A 95 2.38 -9.13 4.04
N GLU A 96 2.87 -7.99 4.50
CA GLU A 96 2.04 -6.87 4.97
C GLU A 96 1.27 -6.22 3.80
N ARG A 97 1.92 -6.08 2.63
CA ARG A 97 1.28 -5.57 1.40
C ARG A 97 0.15 -6.46 0.94
N LEU A 98 0.35 -7.78 0.98
CA LEU A 98 -0.69 -8.75 0.61
C LEU A 98 -1.86 -8.72 1.61
N ALA A 99 -1.58 -8.70 2.92
CA ALA A 99 -2.60 -8.61 3.95
C ALA A 99 -3.44 -7.33 3.84
N LEU A 100 -2.80 -6.19 3.59
CA LEU A 100 -3.47 -4.90 3.32
C LEU A 100 -4.41 -5.01 2.11
N THR A 101 -3.94 -5.62 1.02
CA THR A 101 -4.68 -5.72 -0.23
C THR A 101 -5.88 -6.67 -0.09
N LEU A 102 -5.68 -7.83 0.53
CA LEU A 102 -6.76 -8.78 0.78
C LEU A 102 -7.80 -8.22 1.73
N ARG A 103 -7.39 -7.46 2.77
CA ARG A 103 -8.34 -6.76 3.63
C ARG A 103 -9.20 -5.79 2.83
N PHE A 104 -8.58 -4.98 1.96
CA PHE A 104 -9.31 -4.08 1.07
C PHE A 104 -10.31 -4.83 0.18
N LEU A 105 -9.90 -5.92 -0.47
CA LEU A 105 -10.78 -6.71 -1.34
C LEU A 105 -11.91 -7.40 -0.57
N ALA A 106 -11.64 -7.84 0.66
CA ALA A 106 -12.60 -8.54 1.50
C ALA A 106 -13.71 -7.63 2.06
N THR A 107 -13.40 -6.36 2.36
CA THR A 107 -14.34 -5.45 3.02
C THR A 107 -14.75 -4.25 2.18
N GLY A 108 -14.01 -3.91 1.12
CA GLY A 108 -14.24 -2.68 0.34
C GLY A 108 -13.97 -1.39 1.12
N ASP A 109 -13.09 -1.44 2.12
CA ASP A 109 -12.84 -0.31 3.03
C ASP A 109 -12.15 0.87 2.32
N SER A 110 -12.35 2.08 2.82
CA SER A 110 -11.68 3.27 2.30
C SER A 110 -10.18 3.24 2.56
N TYR A 111 -9.39 3.87 1.69
CA TYR A 111 -7.95 3.98 1.89
C TYR A 111 -7.58 4.75 3.16
N HIS A 112 -8.43 5.68 3.61
CA HIS A 112 -8.21 6.41 4.85
C HIS A 112 -8.35 5.52 6.08
N SER A 113 -9.36 4.65 6.12
CA SER A 113 -9.52 3.67 7.19
C SER A 113 -8.32 2.72 7.26
N LEU A 114 -7.90 2.18 6.11
CA LEU A 114 -6.71 1.33 6.03
C LEU A 114 -5.44 2.07 6.45
N MET A 115 -5.31 3.38 6.17
CA MET A 115 -4.19 4.19 6.61
C MET A 115 -4.11 4.24 8.14
N TYR A 116 -5.24 4.39 8.83
CA TYR A 116 -5.25 4.40 10.30
C TYR A 116 -4.94 3.01 10.86
N LEU A 117 -5.50 1.96 10.27
CA LEU A 117 -5.33 0.58 10.71
C LEU A 117 -3.89 0.07 10.53
N PHE A 118 -3.34 0.21 9.32
CA PHE A 118 -2.00 -0.29 9.00
C PHE A 118 -0.90 0.74 9.24
N ARG A 119 -1.24 2.00 9.54
CA ARG A 119 -0.27 3.12 9.63
C ARG A 119 0.56 3.27 8.36
N ILE A 120 -0.09 3.14 7.20
CA ILE A 120 0.51 3.33 5.87
C ILE A 120 -0.16 4.53 5.20
N PRO A 121 0.57 5.53 4.69
CA PRO A 121 -0.04 6.69 4.02
C PRO A 121 -0.92 6.30 2.84
N VAL A 122 -2.05 6.99 2.64
CA VAL A 122 -2.99 6.75 1.54
C VAL A 122 -2.31 6.74 0.16
N CYS A 123 -1.37 7.65 -0.10
CA CYS A 123 -0.63 7.70 -1.36
C CYS A 123 0.25 6.46 -1.62
N THR A 124 0.59 5.72 -0.57
CA THR A 124 1.31 4.45 -0.67
C THR A 124 0.32 3.31 -0.86
N ILE A 125 -0.79 3.29 -0.10
CA ILE A 125 -1.87 2.31 -0.23
C ILE A 125 -2.42 2.30 -1.66
N SER A 126 -2.67 3.48 -2.25
CA SER A 126 -3.19 3.62 -3.61
C SER A 126 -2.27 3.04 -4.69
N LYS A 127 -0.98 2.82 -4.38
CA LYS A 127 -0.02 2.14 -5.26
C LYS A 127 0.07 0.65 -4.95
N ILE A 128 0.07 0.29 -3.66
CA ILE A 128 0.19 -1.09 -3.22
C ILE A 128 -0.97 -1.94 -3.73
N ILE A 129 -2.21 -1.46 -3.55
CA ILE A 129 -3.40 -2.27 -3.85
C ILE A 129 -3.44 -2.66 -5.34
N PRO A 130 -3.34 -1.75 -6.32
CA PRO A 130 -3.32 -2.13 -7.72
C PRO A 130 -2.13 -3.03 -8.09
N GLU A 131 -0.92 -2.72 -7.59
CA GLU A 131 0.30 -3.50 -7.84
C GLU A 131 0.15 -4.95 -7.34
N CYS A 132 -0.43 -5.13 -6.15
CA CYS A 132 -0.71 -6.46 -5.60
C CYS A 132 -1.84 -7.17 -6.36
N CYS A 133 -2.92 -6.48 -6.73
CA CYS A 133 -4.00 -7.08 -7.52
C CYS A 133 -3.51 -7.57 -8.88
N GLU A 134 -2.66 -6.79 -9.55
CA GLU A 134 -2.05 -7.18 -10.82
C GLU A 134 -1.16 -8.41 -10.67
N ALA A 135 -0.30 -8.44 -9.64
CA ALA A 135 0.54 -9.60 -9.35
C ALA A 135 -0.27 -10.87 -9.06
N VAL A 136 -1.33 -10.75 -8.25
CA VAL A 136 -2.24 -11.87 -7.94
C VAL A 136 -2.93 -12.36 -9.21
N ASN A 137 -3.43 -11.45 -10.05
CA ASN A 137 -4.10 -11.79 -11.29
C ASN A 137 -3.16 -12.51 -12.27
N GLU A 138 -1.91 -12.06 -12.39
CA GLU A 138 -0.91 -12.67 -13.27
C GLU A 138 -0.56 -14.10 -12.84
N VAL A 139 -0.34 -14.31 -11.54
CA VAL A 139 -0.04 -15.63 -10.99
C VAL A 139 -1.23 -16.59 -11.18
N LEU A 140 -2.43 -16.18 -10.77
CA LEU A 140 -3.61 -17.05 -10.80
C LEU A 140 -4.11 -17.33 -12.22
N LYS A 141 -3.89 -16.42 -13.18
CA LYS A 141 -4.20 -16.65 -14.59
C LYS A 141 -3.49 -17.88 -15.15
N ASN A 142 -2.23 -18.06 -14.80
CA ASN A 142 -1.44 -19.18 -15.32
C ASN A 142 -1.93 -20.54 -14.82
N ASP A 143 -2.36 -20.60 -13.56
CA ASP A 143 -2.74 -21.86 -12.91
C ASP A 143 -4.22 -22.24 -13.13
N TYR A 144 -5.14 -21.26 -13.08
CA TYR A 144 -6.58 -21.54 -13.04
C TYR A 144 -7.32 -21.28 -14.35
N PHE A 145 -6.88 -20.32 -15.18
CA PHE A 145 -7.61 -19.98 -16.41
C PHE A 145 -7.26 -20.90 -17.59
N LYS A 146 -6.16 -21.66 -17.50
CA LYS A 146 -5.77 -22.64 -18.53
C LYS A 146 -6.74 -23.82 -18.64
N SER A 147 -7.40 -24.21 -17.55
CA SER A 147 -8.32 -25.36 -17.56
C SER A 147 -9.65 -25.05 -18.25
N TRP A 148 -10.13 -23.81 -18.20
CA TRP A 148 -11.42 -23.43 -18.76
C TRP A 148 -11.46 -23.57 -20.29
N ALA A 149 -10.33 -23.34 -20.97
CA ALA A 149 -10.21 -23.48 -22.42
C ALA A 149 -10.25 -24.95 -22.91
N VAL A 150 -9.95 -25.93 -22.04
CA VAL A 150 -9.92 -27.34 -22.43
C VAL A 150 -11.32 -27.97 -22.34
N SER A 151 -12.17 -27.49 -21.43
CA SER A 151 -13.55 -27.97 -21.27
C SER A 151 -14.47 -27.62 -22.44
N GLU A 152 -14.30 -26.46 -23.08
CA GLU A 152 -15.11 -26.06 -24.24
C GLU A 152 -14.85 -26.92 -25.49
N LEU A 153 -13.60 -27.35 -25.69
CA LEU A 153 -13.22 -28.25 -26.79
C LEU A 153 -13.70 -29.69 -26.60
N ALA A 154 -13.98 -30.11 -25.36
CA ALA A 154 -14.51 -31.44 -25.05
C ALA A 154 -16.03 -31.52 -25.25
N LEU A 155 -16.76 -30.42 -25.03
CA LEU A 155 -18.23 -30.35 -25.19
C LEU A 155 -18.67 -30.02 -26.63
N ALA A 156 -17.78 -29.49 -27.47
CA ALA A 156 -18.05 -29.23 -28.88
C ALA A 156 -17.77 -30.44 -29.81
N LYS A 157 -17.38 -31.61 -29.24
CA LYS A 157 -17.03 -32.84 -29.98
C LYS A 157 -17.97 -34.02 -29.73
N THR A 158 -19.11 -33.79 -29.07
CA THR A 158 -20.22 -34.75 -28.95
C THR A 158 -21.42 -34.25 -29.75
#